data_AF-A0A4P5WYV3-F1
#
_entry.id   AF-A0A4P5WYV3-F1
#
_cell.length_a   1.000
_cell.length_b   1.000
_cell.length_c   1.000
_cell.angle_alpha   90.00
_cell.angle_beta   90.00
_cell.angle_gamma   90.00
#
_symmetry.space_group_name_H-M   'P 1'
#
loop_
_entity.id
_entity.type
_entity.pdbx_description
1 polymer ?
#
loop_
_entity_poly.entity_id
_entity_poly.type
_entity_poly.pdbx_seq_one_letter_code
_entity_poly.pdbx_strand_id
1 'polypeptide(L)'
;MVVLLVTSSLLALQVRRVRMQWQQDRQLVVQDQLRILADAALREGERRVRKDPGWSGGNWVVPSGAFHRCESVSLEVRSNGSEITVQVRSPAEPELAAVCRLTRKVSVSNEQ
;
A
#
# COMPACT_ATOMS: atom_id res chain seq x y z
N MET A 1 48.25 -8.51 7.93
CA MET A 1 47.03 -8.43 8.76
C MET A 1 46.21 -7.17 8.51
N VAL A 2 46.79 -5.96 8.48
CA VAL A 2 46.05 -4.69 8.31
C VAL A 2 45.22 -4.64 7.00
N VAL A 3 45.78 -5.12 5.88
CA VAL A 3 45.09 -5.15 4.57
C VAL A 3 43.82 -6.03 4.60
N LEU A 4 43.85 -7.14 5.34
CA LEU A 4 42.67 -8.02 5.50
C LEU A 4 41.58 -7.37 6.36
N LEU A 5 41.96 -6.60 7.38
CA LEU A 5 41.00 -5.86 8.21
C LEU A 5 40.31 -4.73 7.43
N VAL A 6 41.06 -4.00 6.60
CA VAL A 6 40.51 -2.92 5.75
C VAL A 6 39.56 -3.48 4.70
N THR A 7 39.93 -4.56 4.02
CA THR A 7 39.07 -5.20 3.01
C THR A 7 37.81 -5.81 3.62
N SER A 8 37.91 -6.46 4.79
CA SER A 8 36.74 -6.99 5.50
C SER A 8 35.76 -5.88 5.94
N SER A 9 36.27 -4.74 6.41
CA SER A 9 35.46 -3.59 6.80
C SER A 9 34.75 -2.95 5.60
N LEU A 10 35.43 -2.84 4.46
CA LEU A 10 34.84 -2.32 3.23
C LEU A 10 33.74 -3.25 2.69
N LEU A 11 33.96 -4.56 2.70
CA LEU A 11 32.94 -5.54 2.30
C LEU A 11 31.72 -5.49 3.23
N ALA A 12 31.92 -5.37 4.55
CA ALA A 12 30.83 -5.24 5.51
C ALA A 12 29.98 -3.99 5.26
N LEU A 13 30.61 -2.86 4.89
CA LEU A 13 29.90 -1.62 4.54
C LEU A 13 29.10 -1.75 3.24
N GLN A 14 29.66 -2.40 2.21
CA GLN A 14 28.95 -2.63 0.95
C GLN A 14 27.74 -3.55 1.14
N VAL A 15 27.89 -4.66 1.87
CA VAL A 15 26.79 -5.57 2.18
C VAL A 15 25.68 -4.85 2.95
N ARG A 16 26.04 -4.00 3.93
CA ARG A 16 25.05 -3.20 4.68
C ARG A 16 24.28 -2.24 3.78
N ARG A 17 24.96 -1.55 2.85
CA ARG A 17 24.31 -0.63 1.89
C ARG A 17 23.36 -1.36 0.96
N VAL A 18 23.82 -2.45 0.34
CA VAL A 18 22.98 -3.27 -0.55
C VAL A 18 21.76 -3.78 0.21
N ARG A 19 21.94 -4.27 1.44
CA ARG A 19 20.82 -4.74 2.27
C ARG A 19 19.79 -3.64 2.55
N MET A 20 20.24 -2.42 2.87
CA MET A 20 19.33 -1.28 3.08
C MET A 20 18.60 -0.90 1.79
N GLN A 21 19.31 -0.85 0.66
CA GLN A 21 18.70 -0.55 -0.65
C GLN A 21 17.64 -1.58 -1.02
N TRP A 22 17.92 -2.87 -0.84
CA TRP A 22 16.96 -3.94 -1.08
C TRP A 22 15.73 -3.86 -0.16
N GLN A 23 15.88 -3.39 1.08
CA GLN A 23 14.74 -3.15 1.95
C GLN A 23 13.88 -1.99 1.46
N GLN A 24 14.50 -0.90 1.01
CA GLN A 24 13.81 0.26 0.44
C GLN A 24 13.07 -0.09 -0.86
N ASP A 25 13.73 -0.76 -1.80
CA ASP A 25 13.12 -1.18 -3.07
C ASP A 25 11.90 -2.07 -2.83
N ARG A 26 11.99 -2.99 -1.87
CA ARG A 26 10.85 -3.84 -1.49
C ARG A 26 9.71 -3.04 -0.86
N GLN A 27 9.97 -1.99 -0.09
CA GLN A 27 8.91 -1.12 0.45
C GLN A 27 8.22 -0.33 -0.67
N LEU A 28 8.98 0.15 -1.66
CA LEU A 28 8.43 0.88 -2.80
C LEU A 28 7.49 -0.01 -3.63
N VAL A 29 7.87 -1.27 -3.87
CA VAL A 29 6.99 -2.22 -4.59
C VAL A 29 5.66 -2.43 -3.85
N VAL A 30 5.69 -2.60 -2.53
CA VAL A 30 4.45 -2.78 -1.74
C VAL A 30 3.58 -1.54 -1.80
N GLN A 31 4.18 -0.35 -1.66
CA GLN A 31 3.45 0.92 -1.78
C GLN A 31 2.82 1.11 -3.16
N ASP A 32 3.50 0.72 -4.23
CA ASP A 32 2.95 0.79 -5.58
C ASP A 32 1.76 -0.18 -5.76
N GLN A 33 1.88 -1.41 -5.28
CA GLN A 33 0.78 -2.38 -5.30
C GLN A 33 -0.45 -1.88 -4.51
N LEU A 34 -0.25 -1.29 -3.34
CA LEU A 34 -1.33 -0.69 -2.55
C LEU A 34 -1.99 0.48 -3.28
N ARG A 35 -1.20 1.29 -3.99
CA ARG A 35 -1.70 2.41 -4.79
C ARG A 35 -2.58 1.93 -5.92
N ILE A 36 -2.16 0.91 -6.64
CA ILE A 36 -2.96 0.29 -7.71
C ILE A 36 -4.28 -0.26 -7.14
N LEU A 37 -4.25 -0.94 -5.99
CA LEU A 37 -5.45 -1.44 -5.32
C LEU A 37 -6.40 -0.30 -4.93
N ALA A 38 -5.87 0.75 -4.30
CA ALA A 38 -6.67 1.90 -3.88
C ALA A 38 -7.29 2.62 -5.08
N ASP A 39 -6.57 2.75 -6.19
CA ASP A 39 -7.05 3.40 -7.40
C ASP A 39 -8.15 2.58 -8.10
N ALA A 40 -8.00 1.25 -8.13
CA ALA A 40 -9.06 0.37 -8.61
C ALA A 40 -10.32 0.48 -7.74
N ALA A 41 -10.15 0.53 -6.41
CA ALA A 41 -11.24 0.66 -5.46
C ALA A 41 -11.96 2.02 -5.57
N LEU A 42 -11.21 3.11 -5.80
CA LEU A 42 -11.76 4.44 -6.05
C LEU A 42 -12.63 4.44 -7.31
N ARG A 43 -12.11 3.91 -8.43
CA ARG A 43 -12.87 3.84 -9.69
C ARG A 43 -14.14 2.99 -9.57
N GLU A 44 -14.06 1.87 -8.86
CA GLU A 44 -15.24 1.04 -8.60
C GLU A 44 -16.24 1.78 -7.70
N GLY A 45 -15.75 2.50 -6.68
CA GLY A 45 -16.58 3.35 -5.83
C GLY A 45 -17.29 4.44 -6.64
N GLU A 46 -16.58 5.15 -7.51
CA GLU A 46 -17.16 6.17 -8.39
C GLU A 46 -18.25 5.59 -9.28
N ARG A 47 -17.98 4.43 -9.90
CA ARG A 47 -18.95 3.72 -10.73
C ARG A 47 -20.19 3.31 -9.92
N ARG A 48 -20.01 2.88 -8.67
CA ARG A 48 -21.11 2.48 -7.77
C ARG A 48 -21.95 3.69 -7.38
N VAL A 49 -21.34 4.78 -6.91
CA VAL A 49 -22.05 6.02 -6.53
C VAL A 49 -22.82 6.60 -7.73
N ARG A 50 -22.23 6.60 -8.93
CA ARG A 50 -22.92 7.08 -10.14
C ARG A 50 -24.14 6.22 -10.50
N LYS A 51 -24.08 4.91 -10.22
CA LYS A 51 -25.18 3.96 -10.49
C LYS A 51 -26.24 3.96 -9.39
N ASP A 52 -25.81 4.10 -8.15
CA ASP A 52 -26.61 4.11 -6.93
C ASP A 52 -26.11 5.23 -6.00
N PRO A 53 -26.75 6.41 -6.04
CA PRO A 53 -26.39 7.53 -5.18
C PRO A 53 -26.57 7.25 -3.69
N GLY A 54 -27.32 6.20 -3.30
CA GLY A 54 -27.49 5.77 -1.92
C GLY A 54 -26.36 4.88 -1.41
N TRP A 55 -25.40 4.51 -2.26
CA TRP A 55 -24.30 3.63 -1.89
C TRP A 55 -23.33 4.31 -0.92
N SER A 56 -23.22 3.77 0.29
CA SER A 56 -22.42 4.31 1.38
C SER A 56 -21.00 3.73 1.48
N GLY A 57 -20.70 2.66 0.73
CA GLY A 57 -19.40 2.02 0.74
C GLY A 57 -19.43 0.50 0.77
N GLY A 58 -18.26 -0.09 1.04
CA GLY A 58 -18.09 -1.53 1.16
C GLY A 58 -16.75 -1.88 1.80
N ASN A 59 -16.65 -3.11 2.29
CA ASN A 59 -15.43 -3.67 2.86
C ASN A 59 -15.07 -4.94 2.11
N TRP A 60 -13.80 -5.06 1.71
CA TRP A 60 -13.26 -6.23 1.06
C TRP A 60 -12.00 -6.67 1.78
N VAL A 61 -11.76 -7.98 1.78
CA VAL A 61 -10.52 -8.56 2.27
C VAL A 61 -9.80 -9.16 1.09
N VAL A 62 -8.59 -8.69 0.84
CA VAL A 62 -7.69 -9.31 -0.13
C VAL A 62 -6.89 -10.40 0.62
N PRO A 63 -6.97 -11.66 0.15
CA PRO A 63 -6.31 -12.78 0.81
C PRO A 63 -4.79 -12.72 0.65
N SER A 64 -4.13 -13.56 1.44
CA SER A 64 -2.67 -13.73 1.41
C SER A 64 -2.13 -14.12 0.06
N GLY A 65 -0.96 -13.59 -0.29
CA GLY A 65 -0.24 -13.89 -1.53
C GLY A 65 -0.50 -12.90 -2.66
N ALA A 66 -1.48 -11.99 -2.53
CA ALA A 66 -1.71 -10.93 -3.50
C ALA A 66 -0.68 -9.78 -3.39
N PHE A 67 -0.17 -9.52 -2.18
CA PHE A 67 0.79 -8.46 -1.89
C PHE A 67 2.07 -9.04 -1.30
N HIS A 68 3.21 -8.50 -1.72
CA HIS A 68 4.48 -8.88 -1.11
C HIS A 68 4.51 -8.36 0.33
N ARG A 69 4.81 -9.21 1.33
CA ARG A 69 4.87 -8.89 2.78
C ARG A 69 3.57 -8.52 3.51
N CYS A 70 2.48 -8.17 2.83
CA CYS A 70 1.19 -8.00 3.50
C CYS A 70 0.46 -9.34 3.50
N GLU A 71 0.44 -10.04 4.64
CA GLU A 71 -0.23 -11.34 4.75
C GLU A 71 -1.72 -11.27 4.39
N SER A 72 -2.40 -10.19 4.75
CA SER A 72 -3.75 -9.91 4.25
C SER A 72 -3.97 -8.41 4.28
N VAL A 73 -4.93 -7.94 3.50
CA VAL A 73 -5.22 -6.51 3.42
C VAL A 73 -6.73 -6.30 3.44
N SER A 74 -7.23 -5.55 4.41
CA SER A 74 -8.59 -5.02 4.40
C SER A 74 -8.64 -3.71 3.63
N LEU A 75 -9.63 -3.63 2.75
CA LEU A 75 -9.93 -2.50 1.91
C LEU A 75 -11.31 -1.98 2.31
N GLU A 76 -11.35 -0.83 2.95
CA GLU A 76 -12.57 -0.15 3.33
C GLU A 76 -12.80 1.03 2.40
N VAL A 77 -13.91 1.04 1.68
CA VAL A 77 -14.35 2.17 0.86
C VAL A 77 -15.55 2.79 1.53
N ARG A 78 -15.51 4.10 1.74
CA ARG A 78 -16.61 4.89 2.30
C ARG A 78 -16.99 5.97 1.30
N SER A 79 -18.28 6.13 1.09
CA SER A 79 -18.86 7.22 0.30
C SER A 79 -19.58 8.17 1.24
N ASN A 80 -19.28 9.46 1.15
CA ASN A 80 -19.95 10.53 1.90
C ASN A 80 -20.33 11.65 0.93
N GLY A 81 -21.58 11.61 0.45
CA GLY A 81 -22.06 12.54 -0.57
C GLY A 81 -21.27 12.39 -1.87
N SER A 82 -20.50 13.42 -2.23
CA SER A 82 -19.63 13.43 -3.41
C SER A 82 -18.19 12.97 -3.12
N GLU A 83 -17.84 12.60 -1.90
CA GLU A 83 -16.47 12.17 -1.56
C GLU A 83 -16.39 10.66 -1.35
N ILE A 84 -15.42 10.03 -2.01
CA ILE A 84 -15.11 8.61 -1.83
C ILE A 84 -13.75 8.50 -1.18
N THR A 85 -13.70 7.84 -0.03
CA THR A 85 -12.48 7.55 0.72
C THR A 85 -12.20 6.07 0.69
N VAL A 86 -10.96 5.71 0.37
CA VAL A 86 -10.47 4.34 0.40
C VAL A 86 -9.38 4.23 1.43
N GLN A 87 -9.52 3.26 2.33
CA GLN A 87 -8.54 2.91 3.34
C GLN A 87 -8.11 1.47 3.14
N VAL A 88 -6.81 1.30 3.01
CA VAL A 88 -6.15 0.02 2.88
C VAL A 88 -5.37 -0.22 4.18
N ARG A 89 -5.64 -1.34 4.86
CA ARG A 89 -4.99 -1.70 6.13
C ARG A 89 -4.59 -3.17 6.11
N SER A 90 -3.45 -3.49 6.68
CA SER A 90 -3.06 -4.88 6.96
C SER A 90 -3.24 -5.17 8.45
N PRO A 91 -3.74 -6.36 8.84
CA PRO A 91 -3.79 -6.80 10.23
C PRO A 91 -2.41 -7.28 10.76
N ALA A 92 -1.34 -7.18 9.96
CA ALA A 92 0.01 -7.59 10.36
C ALA A 92 0.56 -6.81 11.57
N GLU A 93 1.68 -7.27 12.13
CA GLU A 93 2.42 -6.58 13.20
C GLU A 93 2.62 -5.08 12.88
N PRO A 94 2.64 -4.18 13.89
CA PRO A 94 2.57 -2.74 13.70
C PRO A 94 3.65 -2.16 12.75
N GLU A 95 4.86 -2.73 12.74
CA GLU A 95 5.93 -2.32 11.82
C GLU A 95 5.62 -2.69 10.35
N LEU A 96 5.00 -3.84 10.11
CA LEU A 96 4.53 -4.28 8.79
C LEU A 96 3.23 -3.59 8.39
N ALA A 97 2.34 -3.33 9.36
CA ALA A 97 1.09 -2.60 9.14
C ALA A 97 1.32 -1.17 8.68
N ALA A 98 2.40 -0.51 9.14
CA ALA A 98 2.77 0.82 8.67
C ALA A 98 3.11 0.85 7.17
N VAL A 99 3.81 -0.18 6.68
CA VAL A 99 4.16 -0.33 5.25
C VAL A 99 2.94 -0.70 4.42
N CYS A 100 2.02 -1.46 4.99
CA CYS A 100 0.81 -1.97 4.34
C CYS A 100 -0.44 -1.07 4.58
N ARG A 101 -0.25 0.23 4.83
CA ARG A 101 -1.33 1.19 5.05
C ARG A 101 -1.32 2.29 3.99
N LEU A 102 -2.48 2.53 3.38
CA LEU A 102 -2.67 3.62 2.43
C LEU A 102 -4.08 4.20 2.58
N THR A 103 -4.19 5.52 2.63
CA THR A 103 -5.48 6.22 2.56
C THR A 103 -5.47 7.12 1.32
N ARG A 104 -6.46 6.96 0.44
CA ARG A 104 -6.71 7.89 -0.67
C ARG A 104 -8.15 8.37 -0.63
N LYS A 105 -8.38 9.55 -1.18
CA LYS A 105 -9.69 10.17 -1.30
C LYS A 105 -9.83 10.79 -2.68
N VAL A 106 -11.02 10.72 -3.25
CA VAL A 106 -11.40 11.42 -4.48
C VAL A 106 -12.76 12.07 -4.28
N SER A 107 -12.86 13.32 -4.71
CA SER A 107 -14.12 14.02 -4.89
C SER A 107 -14.69 13.68 -6.27
N VAL A 108 -15.85 13.07 -6.30
CA VAL A 108 -16.64 12.84 -7.50
C VAL A 108 -17.31 14.17 -7.87
N SER A 109 -16.59 15.02 -8.61
CA SER A 109 -17.20 16.22 -9.19
C SER A 109 -18.09 15.79 -10.36
N ASN A 110 -19.32 16.27 -10.35
CA ASN A 110 -20.32 16.01 -11.38
C ASN A 110 -20.06 16.97 -12.56
N GLU A 111 -18.91 16.85 -13.24
CA GLU A 111 -18.74 17.50 -14.53
C GLU A 111 -19.26 16.56 -15.63
N GLN A 112 -20.49 16.89 -16.04
CA GLN A 112 -21.22 16.63 -17.30
C GLN A 112 -20.79 15.44 -18.17
#